data_AF-A0A9W9DXV2-F1
#
_entry.id   AF-A0A9W9DXV2-F1
#
_cell.length_a   1.000
_cell.length_b   1.000
_cell.length_c   1.000
_cell.angle_alpha   90.00
_cell.angle_beta   90.00
_cell.angle_gamma   90.00
#
_symmetry.space_group_name_H-M   'P 1'
#
loop_
_entity.id
_entity.type
_entity.pdbx_description
1 polymer ?
#
loop_
_entity_poly.entity_id
_entity_poly.type
_entity_poly.pdbx_seq_one_letter_code
_entity_poly.pdbx_strand_id
1 'polypeptide(L)'
;MASLVFQQSRNILLPAFRAPFSRPLLSASLPLPTFLGGSFKLPSLASLLEELFPRILLAVPKKKVSHSRKAMRAANKGLKDKHNLVHCPGCGSPKLAHHLCPTCYTFLHRIWKSGKKDTHTLS
;
A
#
# COMPACT_ATOMS: atom_id res chain seq x y z
N MET A 1 43.86 9.97 0.27
CA MET A 1 43.31 9.44 -0.99
C MET A 1 42.57 8.14 -0.66
N ALA A 2 41.41 8.26 -0.01
CA ALA A 2 40.69 7.12 0.57
C ALA A 2 39.55 6.70 -0.35
N SER A 3 39.66 5.51 -0.91
CA SER A 3 38.62 4.82 -1.67
C SER A 3 37.74 4.03 -0.71
N LEU A 4 36.53 4.52 -0.45
CA LEU A 4 35.51 3.73 0.24
C LEU A 4 34.56 3.10 -0.78
N VAL A 5 34.73 1.79 -0.89
CA VAL A 5 33.91 0.83 -1.64
C VAL A 5 32.50 0.83 -1.03
N PHE A 6 31.51 1.34 -1.77
CA PHE A 6 30.10 1.16 -1.41
C PHE A 6 29.64 -0.23 -1.85
N GLN A 7 29.60 -1.16 -0.88
CA GLN A 7 29.04 -2.49 -1.05
C GLN A 7 27.52 -2.38 -1.24
N GLN A 8 27.10 -2.55 -2.49
CA GLN A 8 25.71 -2.50 -2.93
C GLN A 8 24.99 -3.82 -2.59
N SER A 9 24.41 -3.90 -1.39
CA SER A 9 23.53 -5.02 -1.03
C SER A 9 22.15 -4.82 -1.67
N ARG A 10 21.92 -5.54 -2.77
CA ARG A 10 20.62 -5.70 -3.39
C ARG A 10 19.77 -6.69 -2.58
N ASN A 11 19.02 -6.21 -1.62
CA ASN A 11 17.92 -6.99 -1.02
C ASN A 11 16.63 -6.69 -1.78
N ILE A 12 16.39 -7.49 -2.83
CA ILE A 12 15.10 -7.56 -3.52
C ILE A 12 14.17 -8.37 -2.64
N LEU A 13 13.44 -7.68 -1.75
CA LEU A 13 12.29 -8.26 -1.05
C LEU A 13 11.05 -7.96 -1.89
N LEU A 14 10.63 -8.96 -2.66
CA LEU A 14 9.32 -9.00 -3.29
C LEU A 14 8.24 -8.95 -2.19
N PRO A 15 7.27 -8.03 -2.22
CA PRO A 15 6.12 -8.14 -1.33
C PRO A 15 5.26 -9.29 -1.83
N ALA A 16 5.30 -10.41 -1.10
CA ALA A 16 4.32 -11.47 -1.21
C ALA A 16 2.94 -10.87 -0.89
N PHE A 17 2.12 -10.73 -1.93
CA PHE A 17 0.69 -10.42 -1.82
C PHE A 17 0.01 -11.56 -1.05
N ARG A 18 -0.06 -11.43 0.28
CA ARG A 18 -0.94 -12.25 1.11
C ARG A 18 -2.36 -11.73 0.91
N ALA A 19 -3.11 -12.38 0.04
CA ALA A 19 -4.56 -12.22 -0.05
C ALA A 19 -5.19 -12.64 1.29
N PRO A 20 -5.97 -11.78 1.96
CA PRO A 20 -6.69 -12.19 3.14
C PRO A 20 -8.02 -12.85 2.73
N PHE A 21 -8.24 -14.01 3.33
CA PHE A 21 -9.53 -14.45 3.85
C PHE A 21 -10.66 -14.69 2.84
N SER A 22 -10.76 -15.95 2.45
CA SER A 22 -12.02 -16.66 2.31
C SER A 22 -12.87 -16.48 3.56
N ARG A 23 -13.89 -15.63 3.49
CA ARG A 23 -15.06 -15.70 4.36
C ARG A 23 -16.27 -16.08 3.48
N PRO A 24 -16.98 -17.17 3.77
CA PRO A 24 -18.19 -17.51 3.05
C PRO A 24 -19.26 -16.49 3.47
N LEU A 25 -19.72 -15.68 2.51
CA LEU A 25 -20.86 -14.79 2.73
C LEU A 25 -22.12 -15.64 2.79
N LEU A 26 -22.85 -15.47 3.90
CA LEU A 26 -24.18 -16.01 4.11
C LEU A 26 -25.10 -15.63 2.94
N SER A 27 -25.94 -16.60 2.57
CA SER A 27 -27.05 -16.49 1.65
C SER A 27 -28.03 -15.40 2.09
N ALA A 28 -27.95 -14.24 1.43
CA ALA A 28 -29.01 -13.24 1.42
C ALA A 28 -29.68 -13.29 0.05
N SER A 29 -30.84 -13.96 0.00
CA SER A 29 -31.73 -13.99 -1.16
C SER A 29 -32.40 -12.62 -1.32
N LEU A 30 -31.77 -11.73 -2.10
CA LEU A 30 -32.43 -10.55 -2.63
C LEU A 30 -33.24 -10.95 -3.89
N PRO A 31 -34.51 -10.57 -4.01
CA PRO A 31 -35.27 -10.82 -5.23
C PRO A 31 -34.64 -10.01 -6.37
N LEU A 32 -34.03 -10.71 -7.34
CA LEU A 32 -33.58 -10.10 -8.59
C LEU A 32 -34.80 -9.42 -9.26
N PRO A 33 -34.77 -8.11 -9.55
CA PRO A 33 -35.66 -7.58 -10.56
C PRO A 33 -35.27 -8.28 -11.87
N THR A 34 -36.19 -9.07 -12.41
CA THR A 34 -36.13 -9.61 -13.76
C THR A 34 -36.19 -8.45 -14.75
N PHE A 35 -35.05 -7.77 -14.94
CA PHE A 35 -34.81 -6.98 -16.14
C PHE A 35 -34.76 -7.96 -17.31
N LEU A 36 -35.89 -8.07 -18.00
CA LEU A 36 -36.01 -8.75 -19.27
C LEU A 36 -34.87 -8.29 -20.21
N GLY A 37 -34.09 -9.27 -20.68
CA GLY A 37 -33.66 -9.30 -22.08
C GLY A 37 -32.56 -8.35 -22.52
N GLY A 38 -31.83 -7.71 -21.61
CA GLY A 38 -30.55 -7.10 -21.95
C GLY A 38 -29.48 -8.16 -22.12
N SER A 39 -29.45 -8.86 -23.26
CA SER A 39 -28.29 -9.68 -23.64
C SER A 39 -27.09 -8.75 -23.75
N PHE A 40 -26.33 -8.57 -22.66
CA PHE A 40 -24.96 -8.11 -22.76
C PHE A 40 -24.24 -9.15 -23.61
N LYS A 41 -24.20 -8.93 -24.92
CA LYS A 41 -23.33 -9.66 -25.82
C LYS A 41 -21.92 -9.30 -25.37
N LEU A 42 -21.37 -10.08 -24.45
CA LEU A 42 -19.95 -9.96 -24.12
C LEU A 42 -19.23 -10.10 -25.46
N PRO A 43 -18.47 -9.08 -25.89
CA PRO A 43 -17.76 -9.15 -27.15
C PRO A 43 -16.89 -10.39 -27.11
N SER A 44 -16.88 -11.14 -28.22
CA SER A 44 -16.03 -12.31 -28.33
C SER A 44 -14.59 -11.91 -28.03
N LEU A 45 -13.82 -12.80 -27.40
CA LEU A 45 -12.40 -12.54 -27.12
C LEU A 45 -11.64 -12.10 -28.39
N ALA A 46 -12.05 -12.59 -29.56
CA ALA A 46 -11.51 -12.18 -30.86
C ALA A 46 -11.78 -10.70 -31.18
N SER A 47 -13.00 -10.21 -30.96
CA SER A 47 -13.39 -8.82 -31.20
C SER A 47 -12.66 -7.84 -30.25
N LEU A 48 -12.46 -8.23 -28.99
CA LEU A 48 -11.66 -7.44 -28.04
C LEU A 48 -10.18 -7.41 -28.42
N LEU A 49 -9.64 -8.51 -28.94
CA LEU A 49 -8.27 -8.57 -29.40
C LEU A 49 -8.05 -7.62 -30.59
N GLU A 50 -8.95 -7.65 -31.56
CA GLU A 50 -8.84 -6.87 -32.79
C GLU A 50 -8.91 -5.35 -32.53
N GLU A 51 -9.71 -4.90 -31.56
CA GLU A 51 -9.77 -3.49 -31.17
C GLU A 51 -8.66 -3.03 -30.21
N LEU A 52 -8.17 -3.91 -29.32
CA LEU A 52 -7.24 -3.52 -28.26
C LEU A 52 -5.77 -3.63 -28.70
N PHE A 53 -5.43 -4.60 -29.56
CA PHE A 53 -4.06 -4.82 -30.03
C PHE A 53 -3.41 -3.58 -30.70
N PRO A 54 -4.09 -2.83 -31.59
CA PRO A 54 -3.50 -1.65 -32.21
C PRO A 54 -3.15 -0.58 -31.18
N ARG A 55 -4.01 -0.40 -30.17
CA ARG A 55 -3.81 0.57 -29.09
C ARG A 55 -2.62 0.21 -28.21
N ILE A 56 -2.46 -1.08 -27.88
CA ILE A 56 -1.32 -1.55 -27.08
C ILE A 56 -0.01 -1.42 -27.87
N LEU A 57 0.00 -1.83 -29.15
CA LEU A 57 1.21 -1.80 -29.98
C LEU A 57 1.67 -0.38 -30.32
N LEU A 58 0.74 0.56 -30.55
CA LEU A 58 1.08 1.97 -30.81
C LEU A 58 1.49 2.74 -29.55
N ALA A 59 1.04 2.32 -28.36
CA ALA A 59 1.38 2.98 -27.09
C ALA A 59 2.75 2.58 -26.51
N VAL A 60 3.53 1.75 -27.21
CA VAL A 60 4.85 1.30 -26.75
C VAL A 60 5.90 2.42 -26.93
N PRO A 61 6.77 2.66 -25.94
CA PRO A 61 7.89 3.59 -26.09
C PRO A 61 8.75 3.24 -27.31
N LYS A 62 8.82 4.16 -28.28
CA LYS A 62 9.57 3.94 -29.54
C LYS A 62 11.06 3.69 -29.33
N LYS A 63 11.65 4.30 -28.29
CA LYS A 63 13.09 4.24 -27.98
C LYS A 63 13.33 4.22 -26.47
N LYS A 64 14.43 3.58 -26.05
CA LYS A 64 14.91 3.60 -24.67
C LYS A 64 15.27 5.03 -24.26
N VAL A 65 14.87 5.43 -23.05
CA VAL A 65 15.21 6.76 -22.52
C VAL A 65 16.67 6.79 -22.05
N SER A 66 17.39 7.88 -22.34
CA SER A 66 18.76 8.07 -21.87
C SER A 66 18.85 8.20 -20.34
N HIS A 67 20.01 7.87 -19.79
CA HIS A 67 20.24 7.95 -18.33
C HIS A 67 19.97 9.35 -17.78
N SER A 68 20.45 10.39 -18.48
CA SER A 68 20.24 11.80 -18.11
C SER A 68 18.75 12.19 -18.07
N ARG A 69 17.97 11.84 -19.10
CA ARG A 69 16.51 12.10 -19.12
C ARG A 69 15.74 11.31 -18.06
N LYS A 70 16.22 10.13 -17.66
CA LYS A 70 15.64 9.38 -16.53
C LYS A 70 15.95 10.07 -15.20
N ALA A 71 17.20 10.50 -15.00
CA ALA A 71 17.65 11.17 -13.78
C ALA A 71 16.92 12.51 -13.56
N MET A 72 16.82 13.36 -14.58
CA MET A 72 16.08 14.62 -14.51
C MET A 72 14.61 14.42 -14.09
N ARG A 73 13.94 13.40 -14.65
CA ARG A 73 12.55 13.07 -14.27
C ARG A 73 12.42 12.54 -12.84
N ALA A 74 13.47 11.96 -12.26
CA ALA A 74 13.47 11.44 -10.90
C ALA A 74 13.85 12.50 -9.85
N ALA A 75 14.60 13.53 -10.24
CA ALA A 75 15.09 14.57 -9.33
C ALA A 75 13.98 15.27 -8.53
N ASN A 76 12.81 15.48 -9.16
CA ASN A 76 11.68 16.15 -8.51
C ASN A 76 10.91 15.29 -7.50
N LYS A 77 11.29 14.02 -7.32
CA LYS A 77 10.60 13.05 -6.45
C LYS A 77 11.33 12.81 -5.12
N GLY A 78 12.11 13.78 -4.66
CA GLY A 78 12.81 13.72 -3.38
C GLY A 78 11.86 13.65 -2.19
N LEU A 79 12.32 13.07 -1.08
CA LEU A 79 11.59 13.07 0.19
C LEU A 79 11.55 14.50 0.72
N LYS A 80 10.36 14.99 1.05
CA LYS A 80 10.19 16.30 1.69
C LYS A 80 10.41 16.18 3.19
N ASP A 81 11.09 17.15 3.77
CA ASP A 81 11.29 17.23 5.21
C ASP A 81 9.95 17.45 5.94
N LYS A 82 9.81 16.81 7.10
CA LYS A 82 8.62 16.93 7.94
C LYS A 82 8.87 17.96 9.03
N HIS A 83 8.29 19.15 8.89
CA HIS A 83 8.37 20.22 9.90
C HIS A 83 7.38 20.07 11.06
N ASN A 84 6.43 19.13 10.95
CA ASN A 84 5.34 18.96 11.91
C ASN A 84 5.74 18.07 13.11
N LEU A 85 6.97 18.20 13.61
CA LEU A 85 7.45 17.46 14.77
C LEU A 85 7.36 18.35 16.02
N VAL A 86 6.70 17.85 17.05
CA VAL A 86 6.53 18.53 18.33
C VAL A 86 6.91 17.58 19.47
N HIS A 87 7.34 18.13 20.60
CA HIS A 87 7.64 17.32 21.78
C HIS A 87 6.34 16.82 22.45
N CYS A 88 6.38 15.59 22.94
CA CYS A 88 5.28 15.02 23.72
C CYS A 88 5.23 15.65 25.14
N PRO A 89 4.06 16.11 25.63
CA PRO A 89 3.96 16.70 26.96
C PRO A 89 4.15 15.70 28.11
N GLY A 90 3.97 14.40 27.87
CA GLY A 90 4.13 13.36 28.89
C GLY A 90 5.56 12.84 29.03
N CYS A 91 6.23 12.56 27.91
CA CYS A 91 7.53 11.87 27.90
C CYS A 91 8.65 12.63 27.17
N GLY A 92 8.39 13.82 26.63
CA GLY A 92 9.39 14.64 25.93
C GLY A 92 9.85 14.14 24.54
N SER A 93 9.56 12.89 24.17
CA SER A 93 9.93 12.33 22.87
C SER A 93 9.29 13.09 21.69
N PRO A 94 9.96 13.19 20.53
CA PRO A 94 9.40 13.84 19.36
C PRO A 94 8.25 13.01 18.80
N LYS A 95 7.14 13.67 18.48
CA LYS A 95 5.96 13.08 17.86
C LYS A 95 5.48 13.98 16.71
N LEU A 96 4.64 13.44 15.82
CA LEU A 96 3.96 14.29 14.84
C LEU A 96 2.87 15.14 15.52
N ALA A 97 2.70 16.38 15.04
CA ALA A 97 1.59 17.26 15.41
C ALA A 97 0.25 16.57 15.13
N HIS A 98 -0.73 16.74 16.03
CA HIS A 98 -2.05 16.08 15.98
C HIS A 98 -2.05 14.54 16.06
N HIS A 99 -0.90 13.91 16.29
CA HIS A 99 -0.83 12.47 16.52
C HIS A 99 -0.59 12.14 18.01
N LEU A 100 -1.08 10.96 18.40
CA LEU A 100 -0.75 10.35 19.69
C LEU A 100 0.73 9.96 19.71
N CYS A 101 1.36 10.13 20.87
CA CYS A 101 2.75 9.74 21.03
C CYS A 101 2.89 8.21 21.01
N PRO A 102 3.75 7.64 20.14
CA PRO A 102 3.90 6.19 20.03
C PRO A 102 4.46 5.56 21.32
N THR A 103 5.37 6.25 22.01
CA THR A 103 5.99 5.74 23.25
C THR A 103 5.00 5.71 24.40
N CYS A 104 4.29 6.82 24.66
CA CYS A 104 3.25 6.85 25.71
C CYS A 104 2.13 5.85 25.42
N TYR A 105 1.65 5.79 24.18
CA TYR A 105 0.55 4.90 23.80
C TYR A 105 0.94 3.42 24.00
N THR A 106 2.14 3.03 23.57
CA THR A 106 2.60 1.63 23.74
C THR A 106 2.79 1.26 25.21
N PHE A 107 3.28 2.18 26.04
CA PHE A 107 3.39 1.97 27.49
C PHE A 107 2.01 1.76 28.14
N LEU A 108 1.08 2.68 27.92
CA LEU A 108 -0.28 2.61 28.46
C LEU A 108 -1.01 1.34 27.97
N HIS A 109 -0.88 1.02 26.69
CA HIS A 109 -1.50 -0.16 26.10
C HIS A 109 -0.98 -1.46 26.74
N ARG A 110 0.31 -1.56 27.05
CA ARG A 110 0.90 -2.72 27.75
C ARG A 110 0.33 -2.88 29.15
N ILE A 111 0.21 -1.80 29.90
CA ILE A 111 -0.36 -1.80 31.26
C ILE A 111 -1.84 -2.23 31.24
N TRP A 112 -2.63 -1.68 30.33
CA TRP A 112 -4.04 -2.08 30.21
C TRP A 112 -4.19 -3.54 29.77
N LYS A 113 -3.28 -4.05 28.95
CA LYS A 113 -3.31 -5.45 28.52
C LYS A 113 -2.89 -6.41 29.64
N SER A 114 -1.93 -6.06 30.49
CA SER A 114 -1.59 -6.89 31.64
C SER A 114 -2.77 -6.96 32.62
N GLY A 115 -3.35 -5.82 32.99
CA GLY A 115 -4.47 -5.78 33.93
C GLY A 115 -5.69 -6.60 33.49
N LYS A 116 -5.98 -6.68 32.18
CA LYS A 116 -7.08 -7.52 31.64
C LYS A 116 -6.81 -9.02 31.70
N LYS A 117 -5.53 -9.43 31.62
CA LYS A 117 -5.19 -10.85 31.73
C LYS A 117 -5.43 -11.34 33.15
N ASP A 118 -4.99 -10.54 34.12
CA ASP A 118 -5.10 -10.85 35.54
C ASP A 118 -6.57 -11.00 35.96
N THR A 119 -7.46 -10.16 35.41
CA THR A 119 -8.91 -10.24 35.66
C THR A 119 -9.57 -11.49 35.07
N HIS A 120 -9.06 -12.04 33.96
CA HIS A 120 -9.65 -13.23 33.32
C HIS A 120 -9.12 -14.55 33.92
N THR A 121 -8.03 -14.51 34.69
CA THR A 121 -7.50 -15.66 35.44
C THR A 121 -8.08 -15.81 36.85
N LEU A 122 -8.79 -14.79 37.36
CA LEU A 122 -9.42 -14.78 38.68
C LEU A 122 -10.94 -15.05 38.61
N SER A 123 -11.42 -15.60 37.50
CA SER A 123 -12.80 -16.08 37.25
C SER A 123 -12.73 -17.50 36.74
#